data_AF-A0A8K0CHH5-F1
#
_entry.id   AF-A0A8K0CHH5-F1
#
_cell.length_a   1.000
_cell.length_b   1.000
_cell.length_c   1.000
_cell.angle_alpha   90.00
_cell.angle_beta   90.00
_cell.angle_gamma   90.00
#
_symmetry.space_group_name_H-M   'P 1'
#
loop_
_entity.id
_entity.type
_entity.pdbx_description
1 polymer ?
#
loop_
_entity_poly.entity_id
_entity_poly.type
_entity_poly.pdbx_seq_one_letter_code
_entity_poly.pdbx_strand_id
1 'polypeptide(L)'
;MIMVTYLNRIKLGKFLNKIEREPYLVNTKRGGKAEEELFKKWISYKNNQYLVVMVGLTVSYFLPVVYTVIKRTTSINPQDWMLAFGPITVLNVSYSPNYEITWMYQNICMFYVALNFCQVILILAGMLAFVSAQFKMLQNNFSRIILNGYKKMMK
;
A
#
# COMPACT_ATOMS: atom_id res chain seq x y z
N MET A 1 -3.98 0.79 13.42
CA MET A 1 -3.45 -0.05 12.33
C MET A 1 -1.94 -0.17 12.36
N ILE A 2 -1.17 0.94 12.31
CA ILE A 2 0.30 0.95 12.43
C ILE A 2 0.78 0.21 13.69
N MET A 3 0.14 0.45 14.84
CA MET A 3 0.44 -0.26 16.09
C MET A 3 0.21 -1.77 16.00
N VAL A 4 -0.84 -2.21 15.28
CA VAL A 4 -1.14 -3.65 15.09
C VAL A 4 -0.07 -4.31 14.23
N THR A 5 0.35 -3.64 13.15
CA THR A 5 1.45 -4.09 12.28
C THR A 5 2.76 -4.17 13.07
N TYR A 6 3.06 -3.17 13.89
CA TYR A 6 4.25 -3.13 14.73
C TYR A 6 4.27 -4.26 15.77
N LEU A 7 3.18 -4.47 16.50
CA LEU A 7 3.05 -5.53 17.50
C LEU A 7 3.16 -6.93 16.88
N ASN A 8 2.70 -7.10 15.64
CA ASN A 8 2.75 -8.39 14.94
C ASN A 8 3.90 -8.51 13.95
N ARG A 9 4.88 -7.59 13.94
CA ARG A 9 5.96 -7.53 12.94
C ARG A 9 6.75 -8.84 12.80
N ILE A 10 6.99 -9.55 13.91
CA ILE A 10 7.73 -10.82 13.91
C ILE A 10 6.90 -11.91 13.23
N LYS A 11 5.60 -11.98 13.51
CA LYS A 11 4.69 -12.95 12.90
C LYS A 11 4.54 -12.64 11.40
N LEU A 12 4.39 -11.37 11.03
CA LEU A 12 4.34 -10.92 9.64
C LEU A 12 5.62 -11.26 8.90
N GLY A 13 6.80 -10.99 9.48
CA GLY A 13 8.09 -11.34 8.88
C GLY A 13 8.25 -12.85 8.68
N LYS A 14 7.89 -13.67 9.68
CA LYS A 14 7.88 -15.13 9.55
C LYS A 14 6.93 -15.61 8.44
N PHE A 15 5.77 -14.97 8.31
CA PHE A 15 4.80 -15.29 7.28
C PHE A 15 5.33 -14.94 5.87
N LEU A 16 5.91 -13.75 5.69
CA LEU A 16 6.54 -13.34 4.44
C LEU A 16 7.69 -14.28 4.05
N ASN A 17 8.55 -14.66 5.00
CA ASN A 17 9.62 -15.62 4.74
C ASN A 17 9.11 -17.02 4.36
N LYS A 18 7.93 -17.41 4.86
CA LYS A 18 7.30 -18.69 4.50
C LYS A 18 6.74 -18.65 3.08
N ILE A 19 6.24 -17.50 2.67
CA ILE A 19 5.71 -17.24 1.32
C ILE A 19 6.79 -17.34 0.24
N GLU A 20 8.02 -16.97 0.57
CA GLU A 20 9.15 -17.02 -0.36
C GLU A 20 9.73 -18.44 -0.56
N ARG A 21 9.10 -19.47 0.01
CA ARG A 21 9.57 -20.87 -0.07
C ARG A 21 8.60 -21.75 -0.83
N GLU A 22 9.08 -22.90 -1.30
CA GLU A 22 8.19 -23.96 -1.79
C GLU A 22 7.16 -24.35 -0.71
N PRO A 23 5.90 -24.65 -1.08
CA PRO A 23 5.38 -24.85 -2.44
C PRO A 23 4.92 -23.56 -3.16
N TYR A 24 5.14 -22.38 -2.59
CA TYR A 24 4.53 -21.13 -3.07
C TYR A 24 5.29 -20.44 -4.21
N LEU A 25 6.50 -20.92 -4.51
CA LEU A 25 7.30 -20.50 -5.65
C LEU A 25 6.74 -21.05 -6.97
N VAL A 26 7.04 -20.34 -8.06
CA VAL A 26 6.73 -20.78 -9.42
C VAL A 26 7.43 -22.11 -9.68
N ASN A 27 6.67 -23.13 -10.03
CA ASN A 27 7.22 -24.44 -10.32
C ASN A 27 6.81 -24.88 -11.72
N THR A 28 7.78 -24.88 -12.64
CA THR A 28 7.59 -25.28 -14.04
C THR A 28 7.16 -26.74 -14.18
N LYS A 29 7.54 -27.63 -13.25
CA LYS A 29 7.10 -29.03 -13.24
C LYS A 29 5.64 -29.18 -12.79
N ARG A 30 5.15 -28.30 -11.93
CA ARG A 30 3.75 -28.32 -11.44
C ARG A 30 2.81 -27.66 -12.45
N GLY A 31 2.92 -26.35 -12.63
CA GLY A 31 1.96 -25.57 -13.42
C GLY A 31 2.47 -25.12 -14.79
N GLY A 32 3.75 -25.36 -15.11
CA GLY A 32 4.33 -25.01 -16.41
C GLY A 32 4.26 -23.51 -16.72
N LYS A 33 4.15 -23.16 -18.01
CA LYS A 33 4.10 -21.76 -18.49
C LYS A 33 2.96 -20.94 -17.86
N ALA A 34 1.84 -21.58 -17.50
CA ALA A 34 0.70 -20.90 -16.88
C ALA A 34 1.01 -20.32 -15.49
N GLU A 35 1.86 -20.99 -14.69
CA GLU A 35 2.32 -20.43 -13.41
C GLU A 35 3.24 -19.22 -13.61
N GLU A 36 4.10 -19.25 -14.63
CA GLU A 36 5.00 -18.13 -14.95
C GLU A 36 4.23 -16.89 -15.42
N GLU A 37 3.22 -17.07 -16.27
CA GLU A 37 2.35 -15.98 -16.71
C GLU A 37 1.54 -15.38 -15.56
N LEU A 38 1.02 -16.21 -14.66
CA LEU A 38 0.32 -15.76 -13.45
C LEU A 38 1.25 -14.92 -12.56
N PHE A 39 2.50 -15.35 -12.40
CA PHE A 39 3.50 -14.63 -11.62
C PHE A 39 3.85 -13.27 -12.23
N LYS A 40 4.07 -13.21 -13.56
CA LYS A 40 4.31 -11.94 -14.28
C LYS A 40 3.12 -10.98 -14.15
N LYS A 41 1.89 -11.50 -14.32
CA LYS A 41 0.67 -10.70 -14.12
C LYS A 41 0.58 -10.18 -12.69
N TRP A 42 0.89 -11.00 -11.70
CA TRP A 42 0.88 -10.59 -10.29
C TRP A 42 1.89 -9.47 -10.00
N ILE A 43 3.11 -9.55 -10.52
CA ILE A 43 4.11 -8.46 -10.39
C ILE A 43 3.57 -7.17 -11.00
N SER A 44 2.98 -7.25 -12.19
CA SER A 44 2.38 -6.09 -12.86
C SER A 44 1.26 -5.46 -12.04
N TYR A 45 0.34 -6.27 -11.50
CA TYR A 45 -0.73 -5.77 -10.62
C TYR A 45 -0.19 -5.11 -9.35
N LYS A 46 0.83 -5.69 -8.72
CA LYS A 46 1.46 -5.12 -7.53
C LYS A 46 2.07 -3.74 -7.83
N ASN A 47 2.77 -3.61 -8.96
CA ASN A 47 3.38 -2.35 -9.38
C ASN A 47 2.31 -1.29 -9.69
N ASN A 48 1.22 -1.68 -10.35
CA ASN A 48 0.11 -0.76 -10.63
C ASN A 48 -0.60 -0.32 -9.34
N GLN A 49 -0.84 -1.24 -8.40
CA GLN A 49 -1.41 -0.90 -7.09
C GLN A 49 -0.52 0.09 -6.33
N TYR A 50 0.79 -0.13 -6.32
CA TYR A 50 1.75 0.80 -5.74
C TYR A 50 1.64 2.19 -6.37
N LEU A 51 1.65 2.26 -7.70
CA LEU A 51 1.56 3.53 -8.43
C LEU A 51 0.26 4.28 -8.11
N VAL A 52 -0.88 3.60 -8.16
CA VAL A 52 -2.19 4.21 -7.87
C VAL A 52 -2.23 4.78 -6.44
N VAL A 53 -1.74 4.02 -5.45
CA VAL A 53 -1.70 4.49 -4.06
C VAL A 53 -0.75 5.68 -3.89
N MET A 54 0.43 5.66 -4.52
CA MET A 54 1.39 6.76 -4.43
C MET A 54 0.90 8.04 -5.11
N VAL A 55 0.24 7.92 -6.28
CA VAL A 55 -0.39 9.07 -6.96
C VAL A 55 -1.52 9.63 -6.10
N GLY A 56 -2.40 8.77 -5.57
CA GLY A 56 -3.50 9.20 -4.70
C GLY A 56 -3.00 9.89 -3.43
N LEU A 57 -1.93 9.38 -2.81
CA LEU A 57 -1.29 10.01 -1.67
C LEU A 57 -0.71 11.39 -2.03
N THR A 58 0.00 11.48 -3.15
CA THR A 58 0.60 12.73 -3.61
C THR A 58 -0.47 13.79 -3.85
N VAL A 59 -1.53 13.47 -4.59
CA VAL A 59 -2.62 14.41 -4.88
C VAL A 59 -3.34 14.84 -3.60
N SER A 60 -3.71 13.89 -2.74
CA SER A 60 -4.45 14.18 -1.51
C SER A 60 -3.63 14.96 -0.47
N TYR A 61 -2.30 14.80 -0.46
CA TYR A 61 -1.40 15.56 0.40
C TYR A 61 -1.08 16.94 -0.16
N PHE A 62 -0.64 17.03 -1.43
CA PHE A 62 -0.15 18.29 -2.01
C PHE A 62 -1.24 19.34 -2.19
N LEU A 63 -2.47 18.94 -2.53
CA LEU A 63 -3.57 19.90 -2.75
C LEU A 63 -3.86 20.76 -1.51
N PRO A 64 -4.07 20.20 -0.30
CA PRO A 64 -4.20 20.98 0.93
C PRO A 64 -2.99 21.88 1.22
N VAL A 65 -1.77 21.39 1.02
CA VAL A 65 -0.55 22.20 1.26
C VAL A 65 -0.56 23.43 0.36
N VAL A 66 -0.74 23.25 -0.94
CA VAL A 66 -0.80 24.35 -1.92
C VAL A 66 -1.93 25.32 -1.59
N TYR A 67 -3.12 24.81 -1.25
CA TYR A 67 -4.25 25.65 -0.85
C TYR A 67 -3.92 26.54 0.35
N THR A 68 -3.27 25.98 1.38
CA THR A 68 -2.87 26.77 2.55
C THR A 68 -1.80 27.80 2.24
N VAL A 69 -0.84 27.49 1.36
CA VAL A 69 0.16 28.47 0.91
C VAL A 69 -0.51 29.62 0.18
N ILE A 70 -1.42 29.33 -0.76
CA ILE A 70 -2.18 30.36 -1.49
C ILE A 70 -2.96 31.22 -0.50
N LYS A 71 -3.71 30.61 0.41
CA LYS A 71 -4.47 31.34 1.44
C LYS A 71 -3.57 32.23 2.31
N ARG A 72 -2.41 31.72 2.72
CA ARG A 72 -1.44 32.48 3.52
C ARG A 72 -0.84 33.65 2.75
N THR A 73 -0.63 33.52 1.44
CA THR A 73 -0.10 34.60 0.58
C THR A 73 -1.15 35.64 0.21
N THR A 74 -2.42 35.26 0.10
CA THR A 74 -3.50 36.17 -0.35
C THR A 74 -4.14 36.92 0.82
N SER A 75 -4.20 36.34 2.02
CA SER A 75 -4.85 36.96 3.18
C SER A 75 -3.85 37.66 4.10
N ILE A 76 -4.03 38.98 4.27
CA ILE A 76 -3.29 39.81 5.23
C ILE A 76 -3.80 39.58 6.66
N ASN A 77 -5.08 39.27 6.83
CA ASN A 77 -5.71 39.05 8.12
C ASN A 77 -5.37 37.66 8.69
N PRO A 78 -4.83 37.58 9.93
CA PRO A 78 -4.48 36.30 10.55
C PRO A 78 -5.67 35.36 10.82
N GLN A 79 -6.89 35.89 10.92
CA GLN A 79 -8.10 35.08 11.13
C GLN A 79 -8.50 34.25 9.91
N ASP A 80 -8.02 34.62 8.71
CA ASP A 80 -8.29 33.89 7.48
C ASP A 80 -7.29 32.74 7.25
N TRP A 81 -6.25 32.65 8.11
CA TRP A 81 -5.22 31.63 7.97
C TRP A 81 -5.78 30.26 8.35
N MET A 82 -5.64 29.31 7.44
CA MET A 82 -6.12 27.95 7.61
C MET A 82 -4.96 26.96 7.63
N LEU A 83 -5.10 25.92 8.45
CA LEU A 83 -4.18 24.78 8.48
C LEU A 83 -4.70 23.67 7.58
N ALA A 84 -3.78 22.97 6.91
CA ALA A 84 -4.12 22.00 5.87
C ALA A 84 -4.86 20.77 6.44
N PHE A 85 -4.63 20.45 7.72
CA PHE A 85 -5.08 19.21 8.35
C PHE A 85 -5.89 19.45 9.63
N GLY A 86 -6.44 20.67 9.81
CA GLY A 86 -7.35 21.02 10.90
C GLY A 86 -6.73 21.88 12.02
N PRO A 87 -7.56 22.36 12.95
CA PRO A 87 -7.18 23.39 13.92
C PRO A 87 -6.48 22.85 15.18
N ILE A 88 -6.21 21.54 15.26
CA ILE A 88 -5.62 20.93 16.46
C ILE A 88 -4.16 21.37 16.59
N THR A 89 -3.92 22.31 17.48
CA THR A 89 -2.64 22.98 17.66
C THR A 89 -2.38 23.23 19.14
N VAL A 90 -1.12 23.09 19.55
CA VAL A 90 -0.69 23.38 20.93
C VAL A 90 -0.34 24.87 21.07
N LEU A 91 0.09 25.50 19.98
CA LEU A 91 0.44 26.91 19.92
C LEU A 91 -0.75 27.72 19.41
N ASN A 92 -0.86 28.95 19.89
CA ASN A 92 -1.81 29.91 19.33
C ASN A 92 -1.35 30.30 17.92
N VAL A 93 -2.15 29.91 16.92
CA VAL A 93 -1.88 30.12 15.49
C VAL A 93 -2.45 31.43 14.92
N SER A 94 -3.05 32.27 15.77
CA SER A 94 -3.60 33.58 15.36
C SER A 94 -2.53 34.64 15.07
N TYR A 95 -1.25 34.30 15.18
CA TYR A 95 -0.14 35.21 14.90
C TYR A 95 1.09 34.47 14.38
N SER A 96 1.91 35.20 13.61
CA SER A 96 3.23 34.76 13.18
C SER A 96 4.25 35.01 14.31
N PRO A 97 5.23 34.13 14.58
CA PRO A 97 5.70 32.99 13.76
C PRO A 97 5.07 31.62 14.11
N ASN A 98 4.19 31.56 15.11
CA ASN A 98 3.64 30.30 15.61
C ASN A 98 2.83 29.55 14.56
N TYR A 99 2.11 30.28 13.71
CA TYR A 99 1.39 29.71 12.57
C TYR A 99 2.33 28.93 11.65
N GLU A 100 3.43 29.54 11.22
CA GLU A 100 4.36 28.92 10.25
C GLU A 100 5.04 27.68 10.82
N ILE A 101 5.47 27.73 12.09
CA ILE A 101 6.06 26.59 12.80
C ILE A 101 5.05 25.44 12.91
N THR A 102 3.83 25.76 13.31
CA THR A 102 2.77 24.76 13.50
C THR A 102 2.34 24.15 12.17
N TRP A 103 2.21 24.96 11.13
CA TRP A 103 1.94 24.50 9.77
C TRP A 103 3.02 23.55 9.28
N MET A 104 4.30 23.91 9.41
CA MET A 104 5.41 23.05 8.97
C MET A 104 5.44 21.74 9.76
N TYR A 105 5.27 21.81 11.08
CA TYR A 105 5.20 20.63 11.95
C TYR A 105 4.05 19.69 11.53
N GLN A 106 2.84 20.21 11.36
CA GLN A 106 1.69 19.41 10.94
C GLN A 106 1.91 18.76 9.58
N ASN A 107 2.48 19.49 8.61
CA ASN A 107 2.75 18.96 7.28
C ASN A 107 3.73 17.77 7.33
N ILE A 108 4.80 17.88 8.12
CA ILE A 108 5.80 16.82 8.29
C ILE A 108 5.16 15.60 8.98
N CYS A 109 4.47 15.82 10.11
CA CYS A 109 3.80 14.74 10.84
C CYS A 109 2.77 14.01 9.98
N MET A 110 1.92 14.76 9.28
CA MET A 110 0.88 14.18 8.43
C MET A 110 1.47 13.45 7.23
N PHE A 111 2.58 13.93 6.65
CA PHE A 111 3.29 13.20 5.60
C PHE A 111 3.79 11.83 6.09
N TYR A 112 4.45 11.79 7.25
CA TYR A 112 4.90 10.52 7.84
C TYR A 112 3.75 9.57 8.17
N VAL A 113 2.67 10.09 8.77
CA VAL A 113 1.49 9.28 9.10
C VAL A 113 0.86 8.71 7.83
N ALA A 114 0.67 9.54 6.80
CA ALA A 114 0.06 9.14 5.54
C ALA A 114 0.92 8.11 4.80
N LEU A 115 2.25 8.31 4.73
CA LEU A 115 3.17 7.30 4.18
C LEU A 115 3.05 5.96 4.90
N ASN A 116 3.10 5.95 6.23
CA ASN A 116 2.98 4.71 7.00
C ASN A 116 1.62 4.03 6.79
N PHE A 117 0.55 4.81 6.72
CA PHE A 117 -0.80 4.30 6.48
C PHE A 117 -0.90 3.63 5.08
N CYS A 118 -0.41 4.29 4.04
CA CYS A 118 -0.37 3.74 2.69
C CYS A 118 0.46 2.45 2.60
N GLN A 119 1.62 2.39 3.27
CA GLN A 119 2.45 1.19 3.31
C GLN A 119 1.72 -0.01 3.94
N VAL A 120 1.00 0.21 5.03
CA VAL A 120 0.21 -0.86 5.67
C VAL A 120 -0.91 -1.36 4.76
N ILE A 121 -1.60 -0.46 4.05
CA ILE A 121 -2.62 -0.84 3.07
C ILE A 121 -2.01 -1.64 1.93
N LEU A 122 -0.86 -1.21 1.40
CA LEU A 122 -0.15 -1.90 0.31
C LEU A 122 0.29 -3.30 0.73
N ILE A 123 0.79 -3.47 1.96
CA ILE A 123 1.14 -4.78 2.49
C ILE A 123 -0.09 -5.69 2.55
N LEU A 124 -1.22 -5.20 3.07
CA LEU A 124 -2.45 -6.00 3.14
C LEU A 124 -3.00 -6.36 1.76
N ALA A 125 -3.05 -5.39 0.85
CA ALA A 125 -3.47 -5.62 -0.54
C ALA A 125 -2.54 -6.63 -1.23
N GLY A 126 -1.23 -6.52 -1.01
CA GLY A 126 -0.23 -7.45 -1.50
C GLY A 126 -0.41 -8.87 -0.95
N MET A 127 -0.72 -9.01 0.34
CA MET A 127 -1.03 -10.31 0.96
C MET A 127 -2.29 -10.94 0.38
N LEU A 128 -3.36 -10.17 0.21
CA LEU A 128 -4.60 -10.64 -0.41
C LEU A 128 -4.36 -11.08 -1.86
N ALA A 129 -3.68 -10.26 -2.65
CA ALA A 129 -3.33 -10.57 -4.04
C ALA A 129 -2.46 -11.82 -4.13
N PHE A 130 -1.51 -11.98 -3.21
CA PHE A 130 -0.68 -13.17 -3.11
C PHE A 130 -1.52 -14.43 -2.83
N VAL A 131 -2.42 -14.39 -1.83
CA VAL A 131 -3.31 -15.52 -1.53
C VAL A 131 -4.19 -15.88 -2.74
N SER A 132 -4.72 -14.88 -3.45
CA SER A 132 -5.47 -15.10 -4.68
C SER A 132 -4.64 -15.76 -5.79
N ALA A 133 -3.37 -15.37 -5.93
CA ALA A 133 -2.46 -16.01 -6.88
C ALA A 133 -2.20 -17.48 -6.50
N GLN A 134 -2.02 -17.77 -5.22
CA GLN A 134 -1.83 -19.14 -4.73
C GLN A 134 -3.04 -20.03 -5.02
N PHE A 135 -4.27 -19.54 -4.81
CA PHE A 135 -5.47 -20.30 -5.18
C PHE A 135 -5.55 -20.58 -6.68
N LYS A 136 -5.18 -19.63 -7.53
CA LYS A 136 -5.13 -19.84 -8.99
C LYS A 136 -4.08 -20.89 -9.39
N MET A 137 -2.91 -20.87 -8.76
CA MET A 137 -1.88 -21.89 -9.02
C MET A 137 -2.35 -23.29 -8.59
N LEU A 138 -3.01 -23.38 -7.43
CA LEU A 138 -3.60 -24.63 -6.95
C LEU A 138 -4.68 -25.16 -7.90
N GLN A 139 -5.57 -24.28 -8.40
CA GLN A 139 -6.59 -24.63 -9.38
C GLN A 139 -5.98 -25.18 -10.67
N ASN A 140 -4.95 -24.52 -11.20
CA ASN A 140 -4.23 -24.98 -12.40
C ASN A 140 -3.58 -26.37 -12.18
N ASN A 141 -3.03 -26.61 -10.99
CA ASN A 141 -2.46 -27.90 -10.64
C ASN A 141 -3.53 -29.01 -10.60
N PHE A 142 -4.68 -28.77 -9.97
CA PHE A 142 -5.79 -29.73 -9.96
C PHE A 142 -6.29 -30.06 -11.37
N SER A 143 -6.48 -29.05 -12.22
CA SER A 143 -6.89 -29.25 -13.61
C SER A 143 -5.90 -30.13 -14.39
N ARG A 144 -4.60 -29.95 -14.17
CA ARG A 144 -3.56 -30.79 -14.80
C ARG A 144 -3.58 -32.23 -14.29
N ILE A 145 -3.75 -32.44 -12.99
CA ILE A 145 -3.83 -33.77 -12.39
C ILE A 145 -5.01 -34.54 -12.99
N ILE A 146 -6.19 -33.91 -13.06
CA ILE A 146 -7.39 -34.51 -13.65
C ILE A 146 -7.15 -34.88 -15.12
N LEU A 147 -6.58 -33.96 -15.90
CA LEU A 147 -6.32 -34.18 -17.32
C LEU A 147 -5.30 -35.29 -17.57
N ASN A 148 -4.27 -35.39 -16.73
CA ASN A 148 -3.29 -36.47 -16.80
C ASN A 148 -3.89 -37.83 -16.38
N GLY A 149 -4.74 -37.84 -15.35
CA GLY A 149 -5.49 -39.03 -14.93
C GLY A 149 -6.39 -39.55 -16.06
N TYR A 150 -7.13 -38.65 -16.71
CA TYR A 150 -7.98 -38.99 -17.85
C TYR A 150 -7.18 -39.57 -19.04
N LYS A 151 -6.05 -38.94 -19.39
CA LYS A 151 -5.14 -39.46 -20.42
C LYS A 151 -4.59 -40.84 -20.11
N LYS A 152 -4.35 -41.16 -18.84
CA LYS A 152 -3.86 -42.47 -18.42
C LYS A 152 -4.92 -43.56 -18.51
N MET A 153 -6.21 -43.21 -18.35
CA MET A 153 -7.33 -44.15 -18.49
C MET A 153 -7.69 -44.46 -19.94
N MET A 154 -7.34 -43.57 -20.88
CA MET A 154 -7.58 -43.78 -22.33
C MET A 154 -6.43 -44.48 -23.07
N LYS A 155 -5.33 -44.80 -22.38
CA LYS A 155 -4.21 -45.58 -22.90
C LYS A 155 -4.27 -46.99 -22.35
#